data_AF-A0A142V9Y3-F1
#
_entry.id   AF-A0A142V9Y3-F1
#
_cell.length_a   1.000
_cell.length_b   1.000
_cell.length_c   1.000
_cell.angle_alpha   90.00
_cell.angle_beta   90.00
_cell.angle_gamma   90.00
#
_symmetry.space_group_name_H-M   'P 1'
#
loop_
_entity.id
_entity.type
_entity.pdbx_description
1 polymer ?
#
loop_
_entity_poly.entity_id
_entity_poly.type
_entity_poly.pdbx_seq_one_letter_code
_entity_poly.pdbx_strand_id
1 'polypeptide(L)'
;MTLLMTTLSEYQENEGLSDQALSIKIGISNSSYSRIKRGIRKPTVKFYSGVGRAFPELKPLIDAEIYGKTNYTHTEPITHKTFMTKFREVFK
;
A
#
# COMPACT_ATOMS: atom_id res chain seq x y z
N MET A 1 -6.21 -12.12 -7.26
CA MET A 1 -5.31 -10.97 -7.08
C MET A 1 -5.63 -10.34 -5.73
N THR A 2 -4.64 -9.90 -4.94
CA THR A 2 -4.91 -9.37 -3.59
C THR A 2 -5.33 -7.90 -3.65
N LEU A 3 -6.09 -7.44 -2.66
CA LEU A 3 -6.62 -6.06 -2.62
C LEU A 3 -5.48 -5.03 -2.72
N LEU A 4 -4.36 -5.28 -2.05
CA LEU A 4 -3.16 -4.44 -2.10
C LEU A 4 -2.58 -4.34 -3.52
N MET A 5 -2.52 -5.44 -4.28
CA MET A 5 -2.03 -5.38 -5.67
C MET A 5 -2.96 -4.60 -6.58
N THR A 6 -4.28 -4.70 -6.36
CA THR A 6 -5.26 -3.90 -7.11
C THR A 6 -5.05 -2.42 -6.83
N THR A 7 -4.95 -2.02 -5.56
CA THR A 7 -4.71 -0.62 -5.18
C THR A 7 -3.39 -0.08 -5.71
N LEU A 8 -2.32 -0.90 -5.69
CA LEU A 8 -1.03 -0.50 -6.29
C LEU A 8 -1.11 -0.35 -7.82
N SER A 9 -1.92 -1.17 -8.49
CA SER A 9 -2.11 -1.06 -9.94
C SER A 9 -2.92 0.19 -10.30
N GLU A 10 -3.96 0.50 -9.54
CA GLU A 10 -4.72 1.76 -9.70
C GLU A 10 -3.82 2.98 -9.46
N TYR A 11 -3.00 2.96 -8.40
CA TYR A 11 -2.03 4.02 -8.14
C TYR A 11 -1.04 4.17 -9.30
N GLN A 12 -0.55 3.04 -9.82
CA GLN A 12 0.37 3.00 -10.94
C GLN A 12 -0.26 3.64 -12.20
N GLU A 13 -1.52 3.34 -12.49
CA GLU A 13 -2.26 3.90 -13.61
C GLU A 13 -2.51 5.40 -13.44
N ASN A 14 -2.92 5.83 -12.24
CA ASN A 14 -3.20 7.23 -11.92
C ASN A 14 -1.95 8.13 -12.04
N GLU A 15 -0.78 7.63 -11.63
CA GLU A 15 0.48 8.37 -11.74
C GLU A 15 1.24 8.10 -13.05
N GLY A 16 0.72 7.26 -13.95
CA GLY A 16 1.40 6.90 -15.19
C GLY A 16 2.76 6.21 -14.97
N LEU A 17 2.91 5.50 -13.85
CA LEU A 17 4.18 4.87 -13.48
C LEU A 17 4.40 3.56 -14.23
N SER A 18 5.65 3.30 -14.62
CA SER A 18 6.04 1.99 -15.14
C SER A 18 6.20 0.97 -14.00
N ASP A 19 6.07 -0.32 -14.33
CA ASP A 19 6.34 -1.43 -13.38
C ASP A 19 7.75 -1.30 -12.78
N GLN A 20 8.73 -0.85 -13.58
CA GLN A 20 10.09 -0.62 -13.13
C GLN A 20 10.16 0.51 -12.11
N ALA A 21 9.55 1.67 -12.39
CA ALA A 21 9.55 2.81 -11.47
C ALA A 21 8.92 2.44 -10.12
N LEU A 22 7.79 1.73 -10.15
CA LEU A 22 7.12 1.28 -8.93
C LEU A 22 7.96 0.26 -8.15
N SER A 23 8.61 -0.68 -8.85
CA SER A 23 9.50 -1.66 -8.21
C SER A 23 10.70 -0.99 -7.52
N ILE A 24 11.25 0.07 -8.11
CA ILE A 24 12.33 0.88 -7.54
C ILE A 24 11.81 1.62 -6.30
N LYS A 25 10.63 2.25 -6.38
CA LYS A 25 10.01 2.98 -5.26
C LYS A 25 9.76 2.06 -4.05
N ILE A 26 9.31 0.83 -4.30
CA ILE A 26 9.11 -0.21 -3.27
C ILE A 26 10.45 -0.82 -2.81
N GLY A 27 11.51 -0.75 -3.60
CA GLY A 27 12.82 -1.31 -3.26
C GLY A 27 12.95 -2.81 -3.51
N ILE A 28 12.25 -3.33 -4.52
CA ILE A 28 12.36 -4.74 -4.97
C ILE A 28 12.75 -4.82 -6.45
N SER A 29 13.20 -5.99 -6.91
CA SER A 29 13.51 -6.16 -8.33
C SER A 29 12.23 -6.14 -9.18
N ASN A 30 12.30 -5.53 -10.37
CA ASN A 30 11.19 -5.52 -11.33
C ASN A 30 10.71 -6.95 -11.68
N SER A 31 11.63 -7.90 -11.82
CA SER A 31 11.29 -9.31 -12.02
C SER A 31 10.48 -9.92 -10.87
N SER A 32 10.79 -9.54 -9.62
CA SER A 32 10.04 -9.99 -8.46
C SER A 32 8.66 -9.32 -8.42
N TYR A 33 8.60 -8.02 -8.71
CA TYR A 33 7.35 -7.27 -8.78
C TYR A 33 6.40 -7.86 -9.81
N SER A 34 6.88 -8.08 -11.04
CA SER A 34 6.09 -8.69 -12.13
C SER A 34 5.57 -10.09 -11.76
N ARG A 35 6.39 -10.93 -11.13
CA ARG A 35 5.94 -12.26 -10.66
C ARG A 35 4.89 -12.17 -9.55
N ILE A 36 4.99 -11.17 -8.67
CA ILE A 36 3.99 -10.91 -7.62
C ILE A 36 2.68 -10.40 -8.23
N LYS A 37 2.76 -9.41 -9.12
CA LYS A 37 1.62 -8.82 -9.85
C LYS A 37 0.83 -9.88 -10.62
N ARG A 38 1.54 -10.81 -11.28
CA ARG A 38 0.94 -11.94 -12.01
C ARG A 38 0.45 -13.09 -11.11
N GLY A 39 0.63 -13.00 -9.79
CA GLY A 39 0.24 -14.06 -8.84
C GLY A 39 1.11 -15.32 -8.89
N ILE A 40 2.22 -15.32 -9.63
CA ILE A 40 3.16 -16.45 -9.73
C ILE A 40 3.93 -16.62 -8.42
N ARG A 41 4.24 -15.51 -7.74
CA ARG A 41 4.99 -15.49 -6.48
C ARG A 41 4.19 -14.76 -5.41
N LYS A 42 4.15 -15.32 -4.20
CA LYS A 42 3.57 -14.61 -3.04
C LYS A 42 4.46 -13.42 -2.63
N PRO A 43 3.87 -12.31 -2.16
CA PRO A 43 4.64 -11.18 -1.65
C PRO A 43 5.45 -11.58 -0.41
N THR A 44 6.67 -11.06 -0.31
CA THR A 44 7.57 -11.33 0.82
C THR A 44 7.51 -10.20 1.86
N VAL A 45 8.07 -10.42 3.05
CA VAL A 45 8.21 -9.37 4.07
C VAL A 45 8.92 -8.12 3.52
N LYS A 46 9.93 -8.31 2.65
CA LYS A 46 10.63 -7.21 1.98
C LYS A 46 9.69 -6.40 1.08
N PHE A 47 8.78 -7.06 0.37
CA PHE A 47 7.78 -6.39 -0.43
C PHE A 47 6.87 -5.53 0.43
N TYR A 48 6.27 -6.11 1.48
CA TYR A 48 5.37 -5.37 2.37
C TYR A 48 6.06 -4.19 3.07
N SER A 49 7.28 -4.40 3.57
CA SER A 49 8.08 -3.32 4.17
C SER A 49 8.38 -2.21 3.16
N GLY A 50 8.67 -2.58 1.92
CA GLY A 50 8.88 -1.65 0.82
C GLY A 50 7.64 -0.82 0.51
N VAL A 51 6.48 -1.48 0.38
CA VAL A 51 5.20 -0.81 0.15
C VAL A 51 4.86 0.11 1.30
N GLY A 52 5.03 -0.31 2.56
CA GLY A 52 4.73 0.53 3.72
C GLY A 52 5.62 1.76 3.85
N ARG A 53 6.85 1.73 3.31
CA ARG A 53 7.74 2.90 3.23
C ARG A 53 7.39 3.83 2.08
N ALA A 54 7.05 3.26 0.93
CA ALA A 54 6.71 4.00 -0.28
C ALA A 54 5.31 4.64 -0.22
N PHE A 55 4.39 3.97 0.48
CA PHE A 55 2.97 4.28 0.58
C PHE A 55 2.48 4.07 2.02
N PRO A 56 2.82 4.99 2.95
CA PRO A 56 2.42 4.88 4.36
C PRO A 56 0.89 4.76 4.56
N GLU A 57 0.10 5.36 3.66
CA GLU A 57 -1.35 5.30 3.63
C GLU A 57 -1.91 3.89 3.38
N LEU A 58 -1.14 3.02 2.72
CA LEU A 58 -1.50 1.61 2.49
C LEU A 58 -1.12 0.72 3.67
N LYS A 59 -0.50 1.26 4.72
CA LYS A 59 -0.12 0.49 5.90
C LYS A 59 -1.27 -0.35 6.46
N PRO A 60 -2.51 0.16 6.66
CA PRO A 60 -3.63 -0.64 7.16
C PRO A 60 -4.00 -1.84 6.26
N LEU A 61 -3.80 -1.73 4.94
CA LEU A 61 -4.06 -2.81 3.98
C LEU A 61 -2.98 -3.89 4.04
N ILE A 62 -1.70 -3.47 4.10
CA ILE A 62 -0.55 -4.37 4.31
C ILE A 62 -0.75 -5.17 5.60
N ASP A 63 -1.10 -4.43 6.64
CA ASP A 63 -1.37 -4.88 7.97
C ASP A 63 -2.50 -5.95 7.95
N ALA A 64 -3.63 -5.68 7.29
CA ALA A 64 -4.72 -6.63 7.14
C ALA A 64 -4.32 -7.90 6.34
N GLU A 65 -3.42 -7.77 5.37
CA GLU A 65 -2.96 -8.86 4.50
C GLU A 65 -1.91 -9.76 5.18
N ILE A 66 -1.00 -9.20 5.97
CA ILE A 66 0.01 -9.96 6.73
C ILE A 66 -0.61 -10.71 7.89
N TYR A 67 -1.44 -10.01 8.67
CA TYR A 67 -1.92 -10.53 9.96
C TYR A 67 -3.30 -11.17 9.90
N GLY A 68 -3.92 -11.20 8.71
CA GLY A 68 -5.14 -11.95 8.41
C GLY A 68 -6.26 -11.71 9.42
N LYS A 69 -7.09 -10.67 9.20
CA LYS A 69 -8.38 -10.42 9.88
C LYS A 69 -8.56 -11.18 11.21
N THR A 70 -8.09 -10.64 12.34
CA THR A 70 -8.73 -10.76 13.68
C THR A 70 -7.98 -10.07 14.81
N ASN A 71 -6.71 -9.65 14.67
CA ASN A 71 -5.98 -9.01 15.78
C ASN A 71 -5.36 -7.64 15.41
N TYR A 72 -6.13 -6.77 14.74
CA TYR A 72 -5.81 -5.34 14.73
C TYR A 72 -6.33 -4.69 16.02
N THR A 73 -5.61 -4.87 17.11
CA THR A 73 -5.69 -3.90 18.21
C THR A 73 -4.92 -2.66 17.77
N HIS A 74 -5.67 -1.63 17.41
CA HIS A 74 -5.18 -0.28 17.19
C HIS A 74 -4.53 0.23 18.50
N THR A 75 -3.26 -0.11 18.74
CA THR A 75 -2.48 0.52 19.81
C THR A 75 -1.93 1.84 19.31
N GLU A 76 -2.83 2.81 19.16
CA GLU A 76 -2.56 4.24 19.34
C GLU A 76 -3.91 4.98 19.32
N PRO A 77 -4.18 5.88 20.28
CA PRO A 77 -5.50 6.47 20.47
C PRO A 77 -5.90 7.42 19.33
N ILE A 78 -7.18 7.35 18.96
CA ILE A 78 -7.87 8.24 18.02
C ILE A 78 -7.68 9.70 18.45
N THR A 79 -6.80 10.42 17.77
CA THR A 79 -6.83 11.89 17.80
C THR A 79 -7.75 12.37 16.69
N HIS A 80 -8.99 12.61 17.10
CA HIS A 80 -10.08 13.17 16.30
C HIS A 80 -9.64 14.39 15.48
N LYS A 81 -9.62 14.26 14.15
CA LYS A 81 -10.13 15.29 13.23
C LYS A 81 -10.73 14.61 12.02
N THR A 82 -12.05 14.59 11.98
CA THR A 82 -12.89 14.09 10.90
C THR A 82 -12.37 14.59 9.55
N PHE A 83 -12.23 13.68 8.59
CA PHE A 83 -11.81 13.94 7.21
C PHE A 83 -12.50 15.18 6.58
N MET A 84 -13.77 15.41 6.92
CA MET A 84 -14.58 16.55 6.48
C MET A 84 -14.10 17.92 7.01
N THR A 85 -13.42 17.98 8.15
CA THR A 85 -12.93 19.24 8.72
C THR A 85 -11.67 19.72 8.00
N LYS A 86 -10.75 18.81 7.65
CA LYS A 86 -9.54 19.14 6.89
C LYS A 86 -9.86 19.52 5.43
N PHE A 87 -10.86 18.87 4.82
CA PHE A 87 -11.26 19.17 3.44
C PHE A 87 -11.87 20.58 3.29
N ARG A 88 -12.52 21.11 4.34
CA ARG A 88 -13.18 22.43 4.31
C ARG A 88 -12.23 23.60 4.63
N GLU A 89 -11.08 23.35 5.24
CA GLU A 89 -10.05 24.38 5.52
C GLU A 89 -9.14 24.68 4.31
N VAL A 90 -8.94 23.71 3.41
CA VAL A 90 -8.06 23.88 2.24
C VAL A 90 -8.73 24.65 1.09
N PHE A 91 -10.05 24.77 1.09
CA PHE A 91 -10.85 25.40 0.02
C PHE A 91 -11.57 26.69 0.47
N LYS A 92 -11.06 27.39 1.50
CA LYS A 92 -11.54 28.72 1.91
C LYS A 92 -10.39 29.70 1.93
#